data_AF-A0A8J6ZP46-F1
#
_entry.id   AF-A0A8J6ZP46-F1
#
_cell.length_a   1.000
_cell.length_b   1.000
_cell.length_c   1.000
_cell.angle_alpha   90.00
_cell.angle_beta   90.00
_cell.angle_gamma   90.00
#
_symmetry.space_group_name_H-M   'P 1'
#
loop_
_entity.id
_entity.type
_entity.pdbx_description
1 polymer ?
#
loop_
_entity_poly.entity_id
_entity_poly.type
_entity_poly.pdbx_seq_one_letter_code
_entity_poly.pdbx_strand_id
1 'polypeptide(L)'
;MSKCLPRGRSASSVALEPEVAIALIGLFSAAADGEGITSTEEYALSEMLGAISQFEDYCDEDFEELDEKVASLIEEEEPEELIAQAIDSLPNRSYREAAYITAILVIGIDEEVPESEQNYISELQEALNITNERAQELIDEVFGADEEEEYEEEEE
;
A
#
# COMPACT_ATOMS: atom_id res chain seq x y z
N MET A 1 -48.51 0.21 20.16
CA MET A 1 -47.11 0.67 20.07
C MET A 1 -46.22 -0.55 20.15
N SER A 2 -45.65 -0.97 19.02
CA SER A 2 -44.59 -1.98 18.99
C SER A 2 -43.52 -1.46 18.03
N LYS A 3 -42.40 -1.04 18.61
CA LYS A 3 -41.19 -0.62 17.91
C LYS A 3 -40.53 -1.88 17.35
N CYS A 4 -40.58 -2.08 16.03
CA CYS A 4 -39.63 -2.97 15.37
C CYS A 4 -38.28 -2.25 15.36
N LEU A 5 -37.28 -2.91 15.94
CA LEU A 5 -35.89 -2.45 16.00
C LEU A 5 -35.35 -2.21 14.58
N PRO A 6 -34.50 -1.18 14.36
CA PRO A 6 -33.78 -1.07 13.11
C PRO A 6 -32.91 -2.33 12.97
N ARG A 7 -33.12 -3.07 11.89
CA ARG A 7 -32.18 -4.11 11.47
C ARG A 7 -30.85 -3.40 11.27
N GLY A 8 -29.79 -3.96 11.86
CA GLY A 8 -28.44 -3.43 11.73
C GLY A 8 -28.18 -3.03 10.28
N ARG A 9 -27.63 -1.83 10.13
CA ARG A 9 -27.09 -1.30 8.87
C ARG A 9 -26.24 -2.44 8.29
N SER A 10 -26.73 -3.09 7.24
CA SER A 10 -25.82 -3.81 6.36
C SER A 10 -24.87 -2.73 5.87
N ALA A 11 -23.67 -2.68 6.42
CA ALA A 11 -22.55 -2.14 5.68
C ALA A 11 -22.54 -2.99 4.42
N SER A 12 -23.09 -2.43 3.34
CA SER A 12 -22.77 -2.90 2.01
C SER A 12 -21.31 -2.51 1.82
N SER A 13 -20.40 -3.26 2.45
CA SER A 13 -18.98 -3.17 2.15
C SER A 13 -18.85 -3.71 0.73
N VAL A 14 -18.95 -2.80 -0.23
CA VAL A 14 -18.62 -3.10 -1.61
C VAL A 14 -17.12 -3.35 -1.58
N ALA A 15 -16.69 -4.55 -1.97
CA ALA A 15 -15.27 -4.81 -2.11
C ALA A 15 -14.69 -3.79 -3.09
N LEU A 16 -13.60 -3.14 -2.70
CA LEU A 16 -12.91 -2.18 -3.55
C LEU A 16 -12.30 -2.93 -4.74
N GLU A 17 -12.08 -2.21 -5.84
CA GLU A 17 -11.23 -2.71 -6.91
C GLU A 17 -9.82 -2.93 -6.33
N PRO A 18 -9.14 -4.06 -6.60
CA PRO A 18 -7.84 -4.36 -6.00
C PRO A 18 -6.79 -3.26 -6.21
N GLU A 19 -6.84 -2.58 -7.36
CA GLU A 19 -5.95 -1.47 -7.72
C GLU A 19 -6.23 -0.24 -6.84
N VAL A 20 -7.52 0.06 -6.57
CA VAL A 20 -7.93 1.10 -5.61
C VAL A 20 -7.47 0.75 -4.18
N ALA A 21 -7.58 -0.53 -3.80
CA ALA A 21 -7.11 -0.99 -2.50
C ALA A 21 -5.58 -0.85 -2.34
N ILE A 22 -4.80 -1.17 -3.37
CA ILE A 22 -3.34 -0.96 -3.37
C ILE A 22 -3.01 0.52 -3.22
N ALA A 23 -3.65 1.39 -4.01
CA ALA A 23 -3.42 2.82 -3.97
C ALA A 23 -3.74 3.42 -2.58
N LEU A 24 -4.86 3.02 -1.96
CA LEU A 24 -5.20 3.44 -0.60
C LEU A 24 -4.15 2.99 0.42
N ILE A 25 -3.68 1.75 0.36
CA ILE A 25 -2.64 1.26 1.27
C ILE A 25 -1.35 2.07 1.10
N GLY A 26 -0.92 2.33 -0.13
CA GLY A 26 0.24 3.19 -0.40
C GLY A 26 0.07 4.59 0.16
N LEU A 27 -1.09 5.21 -0.06
CA LEU A 27 -1.40 6.54 0.43
C LEU A 27 -1.44 6.63 1.97
N PHE A 28 -2.02 5.64 2.64
CA PHE A 28 -2.00 5.59 4.11
C PHE A 28 -0.61 5.27 4.66
N SER A 29 0.25 4.60 3.88
CA SER A 29 1.65 4.37 4.24
C SER A 29 2.44 5.69 4.23
N ALA A 30 2.23 6.55 3.22
CA ALA A 30 2.80 7.91 3.18
C ALA A 30 2.33 8.82 4.34
N ALA A 31 1.25 8.45 5.02
CA ALA A 31 0.72 9.22 6.15
C ALA A 31 1.04 8.58 7.52
N ALA A 32 1.80 7.48 7.54
CA ALA A 32 1.96 6.63 8.72
C ALA A 32 2.76 7.30 9.86
N ASP A 33 3.62 8.26 9.53
CA ASP A 33 4.38 9.06 10.48
C ASP A 33 3.54 10.11 11.23
N GLY A 34 2.33 10.40 10.73
CA GLY A 34 1.43 11.40 11.28
C GLY A 34 1.77 12.85 10.91
N GLU A 35 2.73 13.10 10.03
CA GLU A 35 3.02 14.43 9.47
C GLU A 35 2.15 14.74 8.24
N GLY A 36 1.51 13.72 7.69
CA GLY A 36 0.62 13.80 6.53
C GLY A 36 1.39 13.74 5.22
N ILE A 37 0.66 13.57 4.11
CA ILE A 37 1.28 13.27 2.81
C ILE A 37 1.95 14.53 2.24
N THR A 38 3.24 14.44 1.96
CA THR A 38 4.01 15.47 1.28
C THR A 38 3.85 15.36 -0.25
N SER A 39 4.13 16.45 -0.96
CA SER A 39 4.11 16.46 -2.43
C SER A 39 5.13 15.49 -3.06
N THR A 40 6.21 15.19 -2.33
CA THR A 40 7.24 14.23 -2.77
C THR A 40 6.70 12.81 -2.71
N GLU A 41 6.04 12.45 -1.60
CA GLU A 41 5.45 11.13 -1.41
C GLU A 41 4.25 10.90 -2.34
N GLU A 42 3.43 11.93 -2.56
CA GLU A 42 2.32 11.89 -3.53
C GLU A 42 2.85 11.61 -4.95
N TYR A 43 3.85 12.36 -5.41
CA TYR A 43 4.46 12.14 -6.72
C TYR A 43 5.12 10.76 -6.84
N ALA A 44 5.84 10.36 -5.79
CA ALA A 44 6.52 9.08 -5.77
C ALA A 44 5.55 7.90 -5.74
N LEU A 45 4.42 8.02 -5.04
CA LEU A 45 3.36 7.02 -5.05
C LEU A 45 2.87 6.77 -6.47
N SER A 46 2.58 7.82 -7.25
CA SER A 46 2.15 7.67 -8.66
C SER A 46 3.20 6.95 -9.52
N GLU A 47 4.48 7.33 -9.39
CA GLU A 47 5.58 6.67 -10.12
C GLU A 47 5.75 5.20 -9.69
N MET A 48 5.63 4.92 -8.39
CA MET A 48 5.76 3.58 -7.81
C MET A 48 4.61 2.66 -8.23
N LEU A 49 3.38 3.17 -8.28
CA LEU A 49 2.25 2.41 -8.79
C LEU A 49 2.50 1.98 -10.23
N GLY A 50 3.02 2.86 -11.09
CA GLY A 50 3.40 2.51 -12.46
C GLY A 50 4.49 1.45 -12.60
N ALA A 51 5.31 1.24 -11.57
CA ALA A 51 6.34 0.18 -11.54
C ALA A 51 5.79 -1.20 -11.11
N ILE A 52 4.55 -1.26 -10.62
CA ILE A 52 3.91 -2.48 -10.13
C ILE A 52 3.14 -3.15 -11.27
N SER A 53 3.30 -4.47 -11.39
CA SER A 53 2.68 -5.26 -12.49
C SER A 53 1.16 -5.09 -12.62
N GLN A 54 0.45 -4.74 -11.56
CA GLN A 54 -0.99 -4.51 -11.54
C GLN A 54 -1.41 -3.24 -12.30
N PHE A 55 -0.48 -2.29 -12.49
CA PHE A 55 -0.71 -1.02 -13.16
C PHE A 55 0.07 -0.90 -14.48
N GLU A 56 0.66 -1.99 -14.99
CA GLU A 56 1.53 -1.94 -16.18
C GLU A 56 0.83 -1.42 -17.44
N ASP A 57 -0.50 -1.61 -17.52
CA ASP A 57 -1.35 -1.20 -18.63
C ASP A 57 -2.05 0.16 -18.39
N TYR A 58 -1.86 0.79 -17.22
CA TYR A 58 -2.50 2.07 -16.91
C TYR A 58 -1.91 3.18 -17.77
N CYS A 59 -2.78 4.01 -18.31
CA CYS A 59 -2.41 5.28 -18.92
C CYS A 59 -2.75 6.46 -17.99
N ASP A 60 -2.34 7.68 -18.39
CA ASP A 60 -2.61 8.90 -17.62
C ASP A 60 -4.11 9.06 -17.25
N GLU A 61 -5.02 8.67 -18.16
CA GLU A 61 -6.48 8.73 -17.92
C GLU A 61 -6.93 7.71 -16.85
N ASP A 62 -6.30 6.53 -16.79
CA ASP A 62 -6.62 5.50 -15.78
C ASP A 62 -6.13 5.90 -14.39
N PHE A 63 -4.96 6.56 -14.32
CA PHE A 63 -4.45 7.13 -13.06
C PHE A 63 -5.31 8.30 -12.58
N GLU A 64 -5.78 9.17 -13.47
CA GLU A 64 -6.73 10.25 -13.11
C GLU A 64 -8.03 9.67 -12.55
N GLU A 65 -8.59 8.60 -13.15
CA GLU A 65 -9.78 7.92 -12.62
C GLU A 65 -9.50 7.25 -11.25
N LEU A 66 -8.32 6.67 -11.07
CA LEU A 66 -7.90 6.08 -9.80
C LEU A 66 -7.83 7.13 -8.69
N ASP A 67 -7.20 8.28 -8.97
CA ASP A 67 -7.07 9.39 -8.02
C ASP A 67 -8.45 9.94 -7.63
N GLU A 68 -9.36 10.12 -8.59
CA GLU A 68 -10.74 10.54 -8.32
C GLU A 68 -11.49 9.55 -7.41
N LYS A 69 -11.32 8.24 -7.65
CA LYS A 69 -11.92 7.18 -6.81
C LYS A 69 -11.36 7.21 -5.39
N VAL A 70 -10.03 7.29 -5.24
CA VAL A 70 -9.35 7.33 -3.94
C VAL A 70 -9.77 8.57 -3.15
N ALA A 71 -9.78 9.75 -3.79
CA ALA A 71 -10.22 10.99 -3.17
C ALA A 71 -11.68 10.92 -2.71
N SER A 72 -12.57 10.40 -3.55
CA SER A 72 -13.98 10.22 -3.19
C SER A 72 -14.15 9.31 -1.97
N LEU A 73 -13.38 8.23 -1.86
CA LEU A 73 -13.47 7.31 -0.73
C LEU A 73 -13.01 7.96 0.59
N ILE A 74 -11.92 8.73 0.55
CA ILE A 74 -11.38 9.44 1.73
C ILE A 74 -12.36 10.51 2.23
N GLU A 75 -13.13 11.13 1.35
CA GLU A 75 -14.16 12.10 1.74
C GLU A 75 -15.40 11.43 2.36
N GLU A 76 -15.69 10.17 2.02
CA GLU A 76 -16.92 9.47 2.37
C GLU A 76 -16.80 8.54 3.59
N GLU A 77 -15.62 8.01 3.87
CA GLU A 77 -15.39 6.97 4.88
C GLU A 77 -14.28 7.34 5.88
N GLU A 78 -14.31 6.72 7.06
CA GLU A 78 -13.29 6.95 8.08
C GLU A 78 -11.99 6.20 7.72
N PRO A 79 -10.80 6.77 8.00
CA PRO A 79 -9.51 6.18 7.63
C PRO A 79 -9.33 4.72 8.08
N GLU A 80 -9.73 4.40 9.32
CA GLU A 80 -9.56 3.04 9.84
C GLU A 80 -10.50 2.03 9.16
N GLU A 81 -11.69 2.47 8.72
CA GLU A 81 -12.63 1.63 7.97
C GLU A 81 -12.10 1.37 6.55
N LEU A 82 -11.53 2.38 5.90
CA LEU A 82 -10.96 2.29 4.55
C LEU A 82 -9.74 1.35 4.49
N ILE A 83 -8.80 1.45 5.44
CA ILE A 83 -7.63 0.57 5.48
C ILE A 83 -8.07 -0.90 5.63
N ALA A 84 -9.01 -1.16 6.55
CA ALA A 84 -9.53 -2.50 6.76
C ALA A 84 -10.22 -3.03 5.50
N GLN A 85 -11.04 -2.21 4.84
CA GLN A 85 -11.72 -2.58 3.60
C GLN A 85 -10.75 -2.80 2.44
N ALA A 86 -9.69 -2.00 2.33
CA ALA A 86 -8.65 -2.16 1.32
C ALA A 86 -7.96 -3.52 1.49
N ILE A 87 -7.52 -3.86 2.70
CA ILE A 87 -6.90 -5.16 3.01
C ILE A 87 -7.83 -6.33 2.65
N ASP A 88 -9.11 -6.24 3.05
CA ASP A 88 -10.11 -7.28 2.76
C ASP A 88 -10.44 -7.41 1.26
N SER A 89 -10.16 -6.39 0.46
CA SER A 89 -10.44 -6.35 -0.98
C SER A 89 -9.34 -7.00 -1.83
N LEU A 90 -8.19 -7.37 -1.26
CA LEU A 90 -7.07 -7.97 -1.99
C LEU A 90 -7.26 -9.50 -2.15
N PRO A 91 -7.57 -9.98 -3.37
CA PRO A 91 -8.16 -11.31 -3.54
C PRO A 91 -7.15 -12.46 -3.45
N ASN A 92 -5.87 -12.19 -3.66
CA ASN A 92 -4.84 -13.22 -3.74
C ASN A 92 -3.47 -12.71 -3.27
N ARG A 93 -2.51 -13.64 -3.19
CA ARG A 93 -1.14 -13.36 -2.73
C ARG A 93 -0.47 -12.26 -3.55
N SER A 94 -0.63 -12.24 -4.87
CA SER A 94 0.01 -11.24 -5.74
C SER A 94 -0.43 -9.83 -5.40
N TYR A 95 -1.74 -9.61 -5.20
CA TYR A 95 -2.26 -8.29 -4.82
C TYR A 95 -1.83 -7.85 -3.42
N ARG A 96 -1.73 -8.80 -2.48
CA ARG A 96 -1.23 -8.51 -1.13
C ARG A 96 0.25 -8.15 -1.13
N GLU A 97 1.06 -8.88 -1.90
CA GLU A 97 2.48 -8.53 -2.06
C GLU A 97 2.65 -7.19 -2.79
N ALA A 98 1.86 -6.90 -3.82
CA ALA A 98 1.87 -5.61 -4.50
C ALA A 98 1.54 -4.43 -3.56
N ALA A 99 0.51 -4.58 -2.71
CA ALA A 99 0.18 -3.59 -1.69
C ALA A 99 1.33 -3.38 -0.68
N TYR A 100 1.96 -4.47 -0.23
CA TYR A 100 3.11 -4.40 0.67
C TYR A 100 4.32 -3.72 0.03
N ILE A 101 4.65 -4.09 -1.23
CA ILE A 101 5.72 -3.46 -2.01
C ILE A 101 5.47 -1.96 -2.16
N THR A 102 4.24 -1.56 -2.46
CA THR A 102 3.85 -0.14 -2.55
C THR A 102 4.14 0.59 -1.25
N ALA A 103 3.73 0.02 -0.12
CA ALA A 103 3.92 0.61 1.20
C ALA A 103 5.40 0.82 1.56
N ILE A 104 6.23 -0.21 1.37
CA ILE A 104 7.66 -0.11 1.70
C ILE A 104 8.41 0.83 0.75
N LEU A 105 8.01 0.90 -0.53
CA LEU A 105 8.60 1.83 -1.49
C LEU A 105 8.34 3.28 -1.08
N VAL A 106 7.09 3.59 -0.71
CA VAL A 106 6.68 4.93 -0.29
C VAL A 106 7.36 5.34 1.00
N ILE A 107 7.34 4.49 2.02
CA ILE A 107 8.03 4.76 3.30
C ILE A 107 9.55 4.89 3.10
N GLY A 108 10.13 4.08 2.22
CA GLY A 108 11.55 4.11 1.91
C GLY A 108 12.01 5.29 1.04
N ILE A 109 11.13 6.22 0.67
CA ILE A 109 11.52 7.46 -0.05
C ILE A 109 12.47 8.29 0.82
N ASP A 110 12.16 8.35 2.11
CA ASP A 110 12.98 9.07 3.06
C ASP A 110 14.19 8.21 3.46
N GLU A 111 15.36 8.85 3.55
CA GLU A 111 16.63 8.17 3.89
C GLU A 111 16.60 7.57 5.32
N GLU A 112 15.65 7.98 6.15
CA GLU A 112 15.45 7.50 7.52
C GLU A 112 14.04 6.94 7.70
N VAL A 113 13.92 5.66 8.07
CA VAL A 113 12.63 5.03 8.41
C VAL A 113 12.47 4.97 9.95
N PRO A 114 11.76 5.91 10.59
CA PRO A 114 11.52 5.91 12.03
C PRO A 114 10.85 4.64 12.57
N GLU A 115 10.97 4.42 13.88
CA GLU A 115 10.39 3.25 14.57
C GLU A 115 8.86 3.14 14.38
N SER A 116 8.15 4.27 14.29
CA SER A 116 6.71 4.30 14.01
C SER A 116 6.35 3.66 12.68
N GLU A 117 7.12 3.94 11.63
CA GLU A 117 6.90 3.38 10.30
C GLU A 117 7.33 1.92 10.21
N GLN A 118 8.42 1.53 10.89
CA GLN A 118 8.81 0.12 11.01
C GLN A 118 7.71 -0.71 11.69
N ASN A 119 7.08 -0.16 12.74
CA ASN A 119 5.94 -0.78 13.40
C ASN A 119 4.74 -0.87 12.46
N TYR A 120 4.43 0.21 11.73
CA TYR A 120 3.36 0.21 10.72
C TYR A 120 3.57 -0.86 9.66
N ILE A 121 4.77 -0.96 9.06
CA ILE A 121 5.11 -1.97 8.06
C ILE A 121 4.92 -3.38 8.64
N SER A 122 5.34 -3.60 9.88
CA SER A 122 5.18 -4.90 10.55
C SER A 122 3.71 -5.27 10.77
N GLU A 123 2.88 -4.31 11.19
CA GLU A 123 1.43 -4.50 11.35
C GLU A 123 0.74 -4.76 10.01
N LEU A 124 1.12 -4.01 8.97
CA LEU A 124 0.61 -4.17 7.61
C LEU A 124 0.99 -5.55 7.04
N GLN A 125 2.22 -6.01 7.27
CA GLN A 125 2.70 -7.33 6.87
C GLN A 125 1.81 -8.44 7.45
N GLU A 126 1.51 -8.36 8.75
CA GLU A 126 0.64 -9.32 9.43
C GLU A 126 -0.79 -9.27 8.88
N ALA A 127 -1.34 -8.07 8.66
CA ALA A 127 -2.69 -7.87 8.16
C ALA A 127 -2.85 -8.39 6.71
N LEU A 128 -1.81 -8.24 5.88
CA LEU A 128 -1.74 -8.80 4.53
C LEU A 128 -1.42 -10.30 4.52
N ASN A 129 -1.26 -10.92 5.69
CA ASN A 129 -0.96 -12.34 5.85
C ASN A 129 0.29 -12.76 5.04
N ILE A 130 1.32 -11.92 5.11
CA ILE A 130 2.64 -12.15 4.51
C ILE A 130 3.57 -12.68 5.60
N THR A 131 4.25 -13.80 5.34
CA THR A 131 5.21 -14.37 6.29
C THR A 131 6.46 -13.50 6.39
N ASN A 132 7.12 -13.47 7.55
CA ASN A 132 8.36 -12.69 7.74
C ASN A 132 9.44 -13.02 6.68
N GLU A 133 9.60 -14.31 6.33
CA GLU A 133 10.53 -14.74 5.27
C GLU A 133 10.21 -14.06 3.94
N ARG A 134 8.95 -14.14 3.48
CA ARG A 134 8.51 -13.47 2.25
C ARG A 134 8.60 -11.95 2.34
N ALA A 135 8.30 -11.35 3.49
CA ALA A 135 8.40 -9.90 3.66
C ALA A 135 9.85 -9.42 3.48
N GLN A 136 10.82 -10.16 4.04
CA GLN A 136 12.24 -9.89 3.86
C GLN A 136 12.66 -10.07 2.40
N GLU A 137 12.23 -11.16 1.74
CA GLU A 137 12.49 -11.36 0.30
C GLU A 137 11.99 -10.19 -0.55
N LEU A 138 10.79 -9.66 -0.26
CA LEU A 138 10.25 -8.51 -0.99
C LEU A 138 11.06 -7.22 -0.74
N ILE A 139 11.51 -7.00 0.49
CA ILE A 139 12.39 -5.87 0.82
C ILE A 139 13.72 -6.00 0.06
N ASP A 140 14.31 -7.19 0.07
CA ASP A 140 15.58 -7.47 -0.63
C ASP A 140 15.41 -7.35 -2.16
N GLU A 141 14.28 -7.79 -2.72
CA GLU A 141 13.94 -7.65 -4.15
C GLU A 141 13.85 -6.17 -4.57
N VAL A 142 13.36 -5.29 -3.68
CA VAL A 142 13.14 -3.87 -3.96
C VAL A 142 14.38 -3.01 -3.67
N PHE A 143 15.09 -3.28 -2.57
CA PHE A 143 16.16 -2.44 -2.05
C PHE A 143 17.54 -3.13 -1.99
N GLY A 144 17.61 -4.45 -2.13
CA GLY A 144 18.84 -5.23 -1.96
C GLY A 144 19.71 -5.37 -3.21
N ALA A 145 19.28 -4.85 -4.37
CA ALA A 145 19.99 -5.00 -5.64
C ALA A 145 21.34 -4.25 -5.75
N ASP A 146 21.77 -3.53 -4.70
CA ASP A 146 23.02 -2.77 -4.69
C ASP A 146 24.24 -3.51 -4.08
N GLU A 147 24.08 -4.74 -3.56
CA GLU A 147 25.18 -5.48 -2.87
C GLU A 147 25.91 -6.56 -3.71
N GLU A 148 25.56 -6.79 -4.99
CA GLU A 148 26.21 -7.83 -5.83
C GLU A 148 27.21 -7.30 -6.89
N GLU A 149 27.97 -6.24 -6.59
CA GLU A 149 29.19 -5.89 -7.36
C GLU A 149 30.44 -5.72 -6.48
N GLU A 150 30.78 -6.74 -5.67
CA GLU A 150 32.17 -6.92 -5.22
C GLU A 150 32.79 -8.10 -5.99
N TYR A 151 33.15 -7.85 -7.26
CA TYR A 151 34.10 -8.74 -7.94
C TYR A 151 35.44 -8.60 -7.21
N GLU A 152 35.80 -9.62 -6.44
CA GLU A 152 37.16 -9.85 -5.99
C GLU A 152 38.08 -9.82 -7.23
N GLU A 153 38.81 -8.72 -7.45
CA GLU A 153 39.99 -8.75 -8.31
C GLU A 153 41.04 -9.60 -7.58
N GLU A 154 40.96 -10.93 -7.78
CA GLU A 154 42.05 -11.85 -7.44
C GLU A 154 43.31 -11.41 -8.19
N GLU A 155 44.40 -11.30 -7.43
CA GLU A 155 45.70 -10.81 -7.85
C GLU A 155 46.31 -11.51 -9.08
N GLU A 156 46.94 -10.73 -9.98
CA GLU A 156 48.27 -11.03 -10.57
C GLU A 156 49.10 -9.77 -10.82
#